data_AF-A0A0U4CTP2-F1
#
_entry.id   AF-A0A0U4CTP2-F1
#
_cell.length_a   1.000
_cell.length_b   1.000
_cell.length_c   1.000
_cell.angle_alpha   90.00
_cell.angle_beta   90.00
_cell.angle_gamma   90.00
#
_symmetry.space_group_name_H-M   'P 1'
#
loop_
_entity.id
_entity.type
_entity.pdbx_description
1 polymer ?
#
loop_
_entity_poly.entity_id
_entity_poly.type
_entity_poly.pdbx_seq_one_letter_code
_entity_poly.pdbx_strand_id
1 'polypeptide(L)'
;MLGSFMTLDVVGEVLDRLDRSQTAAAAYRAAWKSRETSGDASPELLLEEMKRRSVPGAYAPLDDPRLAAPLALWQAGVEPRAARRSLKAGRVPD
;
A
#
# COMPACT_ATOMS: atom_id res chain seq x y z
N MET A 1 -17.71 33.95 -19.76
CA MET A 1 -16.73 33.12 -19.01
C MET A 1 -17.52 32.03 -18.32
N LEU A 2 -17.52 30.81 -18.86
CA LEU A 2 -18.20 29.67 -18.26
C LEU A 2 -17.27 29.09 -17.19
N GLY A 3 -17.57 29.41 -15.93
CA GLY A 3 -16.92 28.78 -14.78
C GLY A 3 -17.23 27.30 -14.79
N SER A 4 -16.18 26.50 -14.92
CA SER A 4 -16.23 25.04 -14.91
C SER A 4 -16.78 24.57 -13.55
N PHE A 5 -18.06 24.21 -13.51
CA PHE A 5 -18.64 23.44 -12.42
C PHE A 5 -18.05 22.02 -12.53
N MET A 6 -16.86 21.80 -11.96
CA MET A 6 -16.45 20.44 -11.60
C MET A 6 -17.46 19.96 -10.55
N THR A 7 -18.40 19.15 -11.01
CA THR A 7 -19.48 18.58 -10.22
C THR A 7 -18.90 17.83 -9.01
N LEU A 8 -19.52 18.04 -7.84
CA LEU A 8 -19.18 17.38 -6.57
C LEU A 8 -19.02 15.85 -6.71
N ASP A 9 -19.73 15.24 -7.65
CA ASP A 9 -19.65 13.80 -7.95
C ASP A 9 -18.25 13.35 -8.43
N VAL A 10 -17.57 14.16 -9.25
CA VAL A 10 -16.22 13.85 -9.74
C VAL A 10 -15.20 13.95 -8.61
N VAL A 11 -15.36 14.94 -7.73
CA VAL A 11 -14.50 15.09 -6.54
C VAL A 11 -14.69 13.90 -5.60
N GLY A 12 -15.93 13.47 -5.38
CA GLY A 12 -16.25 12.26 -4.60
C GLY A 12 -15.57 11.01 -5.16
N GLU A 13 -15.72 10.73 -6.45
CA GLU A 13 -15.10 9.54 -7.08
C GLU A 13 -13.56 9.57 -7.02
N VAL A 14 -12.95 10.75 -7.18
CA VAL A 14 -11.49 10.92 -7.08
C VAL A 14 -11.00 10.66 -5.65
N LEU A 15 -11.69 11.18 -4.65
CA LEU A 15 -11.36 10.96 -3.24
C LEU A 15 -11.51 9.49 -2.85
N ASP A 16 -12.58 8.84 -3.30
CA ASP A 16 -12.84 7.41 -3.09
C ASP A 16 -11.75 6.53 -3.72
N ARG A 17 -11.26 6.90 -4.91
CA ARG A 17 -10.18 6.21 -5.60
C ARG A 17 -8.84 6.39 -4.89
N LEU A 18 -8.59 7.61 -4.39
CA LEU A 18 -7.41 7.92 -3.59
C LEU A 18 -7.42 7.11 -2.30
N ASP A 19 -8.52 7.08 -1.56
CA ASP A 19 -8.65 6.31 -0.31
C ASP A 19 -8.37 4.80 -0.53
N ARG A 20 -8.94 4.21 -1.59
CA ARG A 20 -8.68 2.80 -1.96
C ARG A 20 -7.22 2.53 -2.33
N SER A 21 -6.49 3.55 -2.81
CA SER A 21 -5.07 3.45 -3.18
C SER A 21 -4.11 3.68 -2.01
N GLN A 22 -4.53 4.34 -0.93
CA GLN A 22 -3.74 4.65 0.26
C GLN A 22 -3.71 3.49 1.28
N THR A 23 -3.72 2.24 0.80
CA THR A 23 -3.74 1.06 1.67
C THR A 23 -2.44 0.28 1.60
N ALA A 24 -2.05 -0.36 2.72
CA ALA A 24 -0.88 -1.23 2.77
C ALA A 24 -0.96 -2.37 1.74
N ALA A 25 -2.17 -2.92 1.49
CA ALA A 25 -2.37 -3.95 0.48
C ALA A 25 -2.14 -3.44 -0.96
N ALA A 26 -2.51 -2.19 -1.26
CA ALA A 26 -2.26 -1.57 -2.56
C ALA A 26 -0.76 -1.31 -2.78
N ALA A 27 -0.07 -0.78 -1.76
CA ALA A 27 1.37 -0.60 -1.78
C ALA A 27 2.11 -1.94 -1.95
N TYR A 28 1.71 -2.96 -1.19
CA TYR A 28 2.28 -4.30 -1.28
C TYR A 28 2.16 -4.91 -2.68
N ARG A 29 0.99 -4.81 -3.31
CA ARG A 29 0.78 -5.31 -4.67
C ARG A 29 1.66 -4.60 -5.70
N ALA A 30 1.84 -3.29 -5.54
CA ALA A 30 2.69 -2.52 -6.45
C ALA A 30 4.17 -2.86 -6.29
N ALA A 31 4.64 -2.98 -5.05
CA ALA A 31 5.98 -3.44 -4.73
C ALA A 31 6.21 -4.85 -5.32
N TRP A 32 5.26 -5.77 -5.15
CA TRP A 32 5.37 -7.13 -5.68
C TRP A 32 5.56 -7.16 -7.21
N LYS A 33 4.78 -6.36 -7.93
CA LYS A 33 4.92 -6.25 -9.39
C LYS A 33 6.31 -5.71 -9.79
N SER A 34 6.84 -4.76 -9.01
CA SER A 34 8.20 -4.25 -9.25
C SER A 34 9.24 -5.33 -8.97
N ARG A 35 9.11 -6.10 -7.88
CA ARG A 35 9.96 -7.26 -7.58
C ARG A 35 9.96 -8.30 -8.69
N GLU A 36 8.80 -8.63 -9.25
CA GLU A 36 8.70 -9.59 -10.38
C GLU A 36 9.44 -9.09 -11.63
N THR A 37 9.55 -7.76 -11.79
CA THR A 37 10.19 -7.15 -12.96
C THR A 37 11.69 -6.95 -12.75
N SER A 38 12.12 -6.47 -11.58
CA SER A 38 13.52 -6.14 -11.28
C SER A 38 14.29 -7.26 -10.60
N GLY A 39 13.60 -8.24 -10.01
CA GLY A 39 14.19 -9.24 -9.11
C GLY A 39 14.50 -8.70 -7.71
N ASP A 40 14.23 -7.42 -7.43
CA ASP A 40 14.53 -6.79 -6.15
C ASP A 40 13.51 -7.18 -5.08
N ALA A 41 13.96 -7.94 -4.07
CA ALA A 41 13.15 -8.37 -2.93
C ALA A 41 13.41 -7.53 -1.66
N SER A 42 14.13 -6.40 -1.79
CA SER A 42 14.47 -5.53 -0.67
C SER A 42 13.20 -5.00 0.04
N PRO A 43 13.18 -4.94 1.39
CA PRO A 43 12.10 -4.31 2.14
C PRO A 43 11.92 -2.82 1.79
N GLU A 44 12.99 -2.16 1.36
CA GLU A 44 13.02 -0.76 0.92
C GLU A 44 12.04 -0.52 -0.23
N LEU A 45 11.94 -1.45 -1.18
CA LEU A 45 10.99 -1.40 -2.28
C LEU A 45 9.54 -1.28 -1.78
N LEU A 46 9.18 -2.07 -0.76
CA LEU A 46 7.85 -2.01 -0.14
C LEU A 46 7.63 -0.68 0.58
N LEU A 47 8.62 -0.23 1.35
CA LEU A 47 8.54 1.03 2.11
C LEU A 47 8.38 2.24 1.18
N GLU A 48 9.11 2.28 0.07
CA GLU A 48 8.98 3.34 -0.93
C GLU A 48 7.59 3.34 -1.58
N GLU A 49 7.03 2.17 -1.89
CA GLU A 49 5.66 2.09 -2.43
C GLU A 49 4.58 2.46 -1.39
N MET A 50 4.83 2.22 -0.10
CA MET A 50 3.97 2.68 1.00
C MET A 50 4.02 4.20 1.15
N LYS A 51 5.20 4.82 1.08
CA LYS A 51 5.38 6.28 1.11
C LYS A 51 4.73 6.95 -0.11
N ARG A 52 4.97 6.42 -1.32
CA ARG A 52 4.37 6.93 -2.57
C ARG A 52 2.85 6.98 -2.55
N ARG A 53 2.22 6.07 -1.79
CA ARG A 53 0.77 5.99 -1.61
C ARG A 53 0.28 6.60 -0.31
N SER A 54 1.13 7.32 0.44
CA SER A 54 0.76 7.93 1.72
C SER A 54 0.05 6.97 2.67
N VAL A 55 0.46 5.69 2.68
CA VAL A 55 -0.18 4.69 3.55
C VAL A 55 -0.03 5.14 5.00
N PRO A 56 -1.07 5.05 5.85
CA PRO A 56 -0.96 5.41 7.26
C PRO A 56 0.20 4.68 7.94
N GLY A 57 1.14 5.45 8.51
CA GLY A 57 2.36 4.92 9.13
C GLY A 57 3.58 4.79 8.21
N ALA A 58 3.48 5.10 6.91
CA ALA A 58 4.60 4.95 5.96
C ALA A 58 5.85 5.83 6.25
N TYR A 59 5.67 6.91 7.00
CA TYR A 59 6.74 7.83 7.42
C TYR A 59 7.13 7.65 8.89
N ALA A 60 6.49 6.71 9.59
CA ALA A 60 6.85 6.38 10.95
C ALA A 60 8.21 5.65 10.98
N PRO A 61 8.86 5.58 12.15
CA PRO A 61 10.03 4.72 12.35
C PRO A 61 9.79 3.27 11.89
N LEU A 62 10.85 2.56 11.48
CA LEU A 62 10.75 1.20 10.93
C LEU A 62 10.18 0.17 11.93
N ASP A 63 10.30 0.44 13.22
CA ASP A 63 9.75 -0.35 14.32
C ASP A 63 8.28 -0.01 14.62
N ASP A 64 7.64 0.88 13.85
CA ASP A 64 6.20 1.17 14.00
C ASP A 64 5.39 -0.13 13.78
N PRO A 65 4.50 -0.51 14.72
CA PRO A 65 3.70 -1.73 14.64
C PRO A 65 2.87 -1.85 13.35
N ARG A 66 2.52 -0.73 12.70
CA ARG A 66 1.78 -0.71 11.43
C ARG A 66 2.59 -1.24 10.26
N LEU A 67 3.92 -1.16 10.33
CA LEU A 67 4.84 -1.66 9.31
C LEU A 67 5.22 -3.14 9.54
N ALA A 68 5.09 -3.64 10.77
CA ALA A 68 5.49 -5.00 11.14
C ALA A 68 4.83 -6.08 10.27
N ALA A 69 3.50 -6.06 10.13
CA ALA A 69 2.80 -7.08 9.35
C ALA A 69 3.13 -7.04 7.84
N PRO A 70 3.10 -5.88 7.15
CA PRO A 70 3.54 -5.79 5.75
C PRO A 70 4.98 -6.27 5.53
N LEU A 71 5.91 -5.86 6.39
CA LEU A 71 7.33 -6.21 6.26
C LEU A 71 7.56 -7.71 6.50
N ALA A 72 6.93 -8.29 7.52
CA ALA A 72 7.03 -9.73 7.80
C ALA A 72 6.50 -10.58 6.63
N LEU A 73 5.34 -10.23 6.07
CA LEU A 73 4.77 -10.91 4.91
C LEU A 73 5.68 -10.80 3.67
N TRP A 74 6.30 -9.64 3.47
CA TRP A 74 7.22 -9.40 2.36
C TRP A 74 8.49 -10.24 2.48
N GLN A 75 9.11 -10.24 3.66
CA GLN A 75 10.29 -11.04 3.96
C GLN A 75 10.01 -12.54 3.82
N ALA A 76 8.82 -12.98 4.23
CA ALA A 76 8.35 -14.36 4.05
C ALA A 76 8.00 -14.70 2.59
N GLY A 77 8.06 -13.74 1.66
CA GLY A 77 7.75 -13.97 0.25
C GLY A 77 6.29 -14.31 -0.02
N VAL A 78 5.37 -13.77 0.77
CA VAL A 78 3.94 -14.08 0.65
C VAL A 78 3.33 -13.35 -0.54
N GLU A 79 2.68 -14.11 -1.43
CA GLU A 79 1.97 -13.57 -2.61
C GLU A 79 0.90 -12.51 -2.23
N PRO A 80 0.67 -11.48 -3.07
CA PRO A 80 -0.23 -10.35 -2.74
C PRO A 80 -1.65 -10.77 -2.35
N ARG A 81 -2.18 -11.85 -2.96
CA ARG A 81 -3.54 -12.35 -2.64
C ARG A 81 -3.62 -12.98 -1.24
N ALA A 82 -2.55 -13.61 -0.78
CA ALA A 82 -2.45 -14.15 0.58
C ALA A 82 -2.16 -13.02 1.58
N ALA A 83 -1.20 -12.15 1.27
CA ALA A 83 -0.84 -10.99 2.09
C ALA A 83 -2.06 -10.09 2.37
N ARG A 84 -2.87 -9.78 1.34
CA ARG A 84 -4.11 -9.00 1.52
C ARG A 84 -5.07 -9.62 2.54
N ARG A 85 -5.20 -10.95 2.57
CA ARG A 85 -6.08 -11.63 3.53
C ARG A 85 -5.54 -11.49 4.95
N SER A 86 -4.23 -11.65 5.15
CA SER A 86 -3.57 -11.48 6.44
C SER A 86 -3.63 -10.04 6.95
N LEU A 87 -3.36 -9.07 6.07
CA LEU A 87 -3.43 -7.63 6.40
C LEU A 87 -4.85 -7.20 6.79
N LYS A 88 -5.88 -7.69 6.08
CA LYS A 88 -7.28 -7.41 6.44
C LYS A 88 -7.67 -8.03 7.78
N ALA A 89 -7.07 -9.17 8.14
CA ALA A 89 -7.31 -9.84 9.41
C ALA A 89 -6.48 -9.28 10.57
N GLY A 90 -5.58 -8.32 10.32
CA GLY A 90 -4.66 -7.78 11.33
C GLY A 90 -3.67 -8.81 11.89
N ARG A 91 -3.33 -9.86 11.11
CA ARG A 91 -2.45 -10.94 11.56
C ARG A 91 -1.04 -10.77 11.00
N VAL A 92 -0.05 -10.89 11.88
CA VAL A 92 1.37 -11.10 11.53
C VAL A 92 1.59 -12.62 11.42
N PRO A 93 2.32 -13.13 10.42
CA PRO A 93 2.74 -14.54 10.42
C PRO A 93 3.69 -14.79 11.60
N ASP A 94 3.48 -15.89 12.34
CA ASP A 94 4.40 -16.38 13.38
C ASP A 94 5.72 -16.89 12.79
#